data_AF-A0A3R7PXG2-F1
#
_entry.id   AF-A0A3R7PXG2-F1
#
_cell.length_a   1.000
_cell.length_b   1.000
_cell.length_c   1.000
_cell.angle_alpha   90.00
_cell.angle_beta   90.00
_cell.angle_gamma   90.00
#
_symmetry.space_group_name_H-M   'P 1'
#
loop_
_entity.id
_entity.type
_entity.pdbx_description
1 polymer ?
#
loop_
_entity_poly.entity_id
_entity_poly.type
_entity_poly.pdbx_seq_one_letter_code
_entity_poly.pdbx_strand_id
1 'polypeptide(L)'
;MSLYSGSDSEYFAASDSDAEAGPAPPRGDAGRDEAAPVQQPNCLVVDTSAFLETGIARQLSAVASRHMVIVPTKVFIELQRLSKEEGQKKATEVLQIIQSMEALRNAGNERKGGGGGDCADFAPGLRLQRAKERDTYVLRAARNFDDHILSCACYFARHQAQTQVSLLTCDELLALKAYAEGVPAIKSLEDL
;
A
#
# COMPACT_ATOMS: atom_id res chain seq x y z
N MET A 1 95.95 13.05 25.35
CA MET A 1 95.98 14.50 25.07
C MET A 1 94.86 14.82 24.10
N SER A 2 94.17 15.93 24.36
CA SER A 2 93.18 16.64 23.53
C SER A 2 91.77 16.08 23.34
N LEU A 3 90.86 17.06 23.46
CA LEU A 3 89.40 17.10 23.56
C LEU A 3 88.72 17.32 22.20
N TYR A 4 87.37 17.23 22.23
CA TYR A 4 86.30 17.74 21.33
C TYR A 4 85.36 16.59 20.88
N SER A 5 84.12 16.43 21.35
CA SER A 5 82.91 17.32 21.32
C SER A 5 82.56 17.73 19.89
N GLY A 6 81.42 17.43 19.28
CA GLY A 6 80.16 16.77 19.65
C GLY A 6 79.22 16.83 18.43
N SER A 7 77.97 16.38 18.61
CA SER A 7 76.78 16.59 17.75
C SER A 7 76.44 15.52 16.68
N ASP A 8 75.67 14.53 17.12
CA ASP A 8 74.26 14.21 16.75
C ASP A 8 73.85 14.22 15.27
N SER A 9 73.44 13.03 14.79
CA SER A 9 72.06 12.68 14.35
C SER A 9 71.78 13.16 12.90
N GLU A 10 71.18 12.42 11.98
CA GLU A 10 70.21 11.34 12.07
C GLU A 10 69.93 10.80 10.64
N TYR A 11 69.33 9.60 10.57
CA TYR A 11 68.52 9.05 9.47
C TYR A 11 69.13 8.64 8.10
N PHE A 12 69.51 7.36 8.05
CA PHE A 12 68.98 6.27 7.20
C PHE A 12 68.39 6.52 5.78
N ALA A 13 68.89 5.63 4.90
CA ALA A 13 68.18 4.84 3.87
C ALA A 13 67.98 5.42 2.45
N ALA A 14 68.98 5.14 1.62
CA ALA A 14 68.95 4.32 0.40
C ALA A 14 67.66 4.14 -0.45
N SER A 15 67.91 4.23 -1.76
CA SER A 15 67.46 3.36 -2.86
C SER A 15 66.40 3.86 -3.82
N ASP A 16 66.90 4.04 -5.05
CA ASP A 16 66.22 3.97 -6.34
C ASP A 16 65.19 2.83 -6.42
N SER A 17 64.12 3.04 -7.20
CA SER A 17 63.74 2.16 -8.30
C SER A 17 62.51 2.71 -9.04
N ASP A 18 62.69 2.83 -10.36
CA ASP A 18 61.66 3.09 -11.36
C ASP A 18 60.47 2.12 -11.27
N ALA A 19 59.26 2.65 -11.43
CA ALA A 19 58.10 1.86 -11.82
C ALA A 19 57.16 2.71 -12.69
N GLU A 20 56.95 2.23 -13.91
CA GLU A 20 56.21 2.85 -15.00
C GLU A 20 54.77 3.23 -14.65
N ALA A 21 54.38 4.43 -15.07
CA ALA A 21 52.99 4.89 -15.06
C ALA A 21 52.22 4.32 -16.26
N GLY A 22 51.56 3.17 -16.07
CA GLY A 22 50.53 2.68 -16.97
C GLY A 22 49.26 3.56 -16.92
N PRO A 23 48.51 3.70 -18.03
CA PRO A 23 47.34 4.57 -18.08
C PRO A 23 46.20 4.01 -17.21
N ALA A 24 45.58 4.89 -16.42
CA ALA A 24 44.43 4.58 -15.58
C ALA A 24 43.24 4.07 -16.43
N PRO A 25 42.50 3.06 -15.97
CA PRO A 25 41.29 2.61 -16.66
C PRO A 25 40.23 3.72 -16.68
N PRO A 26 39.43 3.82 -17.74
CA PRO A 26 38.35 4.80 -17.82
C PRO A 26 37.39 4.58 -16.65
N ARG A 27 37.09 5.67 -15.93
CA ARG A 27 36.04 5.74 -14.92
C ARG A 27 34.74 5.31 -15.61
N GLY A 28 34.28 4.09 -15.31
CA GLY A 28 32.95 3.67 -15.69
C GLY A 28 31.96 4.68 -15.14
N ASP A 29 31.17 5.28 -16.02
CA ASP A 29 29.93 5.93 -15.63
C ASP A 29 29.15 4.88 -14.84
N ALA A 30 29.11 5.07 -13.52
CA ALA A 30 28.14 4.43 -12.67
C ALA A 30 26.80 4.95 -13.19
N GLY A 31 26.20 4.20 -14.11
CA GLY A 31 24.80 4.31 -14.44
C GLY A 31 24.08 4.42 -13.11
N ARG A 32 23.47 5.58 -12.86
CA ARG A 32 22.48 5.70 -11.81
C ARG A 32 21.45 4.64 -12.16
N ASP A 33 21.49 3.52 -11.45
CA ASP A 33 20.34 2.65 -11.29
C ASP A 33 19.24 3.59 -10.79
N GLU A 34 18.43 4.05 -11.73
CA GLU A 34 17.18 4.73 -11.46
C GLU A 34 16.32 3.67 -10.80
N ALA A 35 16.50 3.52 -9.49
CA ALA A 35 15.70 2.63 -8.67
C ALA A 35 14.25 3.00 -8.98
N ALA A 36 13.54 2.07 -9.64
CA ALA A 36 12.15 2.27 -10.00
C ALA A 36 11.41 2.80 -8.77
N PRO A 37 10.56 3.83 -8.92
CA PRO A 37 9.87 4.41 -7.79
C PRO A 37 9.17 3.29 -7.02
N VAL A 38 9.52 3.14 -5.74
CA VAL A 38 8.86 2.18 -4.86
C VAL A 38 7.41 2.60 -4.77
N GLN A 39 6.53 1.92 -5.50
CA GLN A 39 5.09 2.18 -5.48
C GLN A 39 4.63 2.09 -4.03
N GLN A 40 4.16 3.21 -3.48
CA GLN A 40 3.67 3.24 -2.11
C GLN A 40 2.38 2.40 -2.03
N PRO A 41 2.22 1.61 -0.96
CA PRO A 41 1.03 0.78 -0.81
C PRO A 41 -0.20 1.65 -0.59
N ASN A 42 -1.13 1.63 -1.55
CA ASN A 42 -2.43 2.33 -1.47
C ASN A 42 -3.47 1.61 -0.61
N CYS A 43 -4.42 2.39 -0.09
CA CYS A 43 -5.69 1.92 0.50
C CYS A 43 -6.79 2.03 -0.56
N LEU A 44 -7.42 0.90 -0.87
CA LEU A 44 -8.50 0.80 -1.84
C LEU A 44 -9.81 0.54 -1.11
N VAL A 45 -10.77 1.44 -1.22
CA VAL A 45 -12.15 1.18 -0.84
C VAL A 45 -12.91 0.77 -2.09
N VAL A 46 -13.58 -0.38 -2.06
CA VAL A 46 -14.17 -0.98 -3.26
C VAL A 46 -15.70 -0.96 -3.16
N ASP A 47 -16.38 -0.53 -4.23
CA ASP A 47 -17.84 -0.59 -4.30
C ASP A 47 -18.34 -1.91 -4.93
N THR A 48 -19.66 -2.08 -4.97
CA THR A 48 -20.27 -3.28 -5.58
C THR A 48 -20.05 -3.31 -7.10
N SER A 49 -20.13 -2.16 -7.79
CA SER A 49 -19.96 -2.09 -9.25
C SER A 49 -18.57 -2.57 -9.67
N ALA A 50 -17.51 -2.13 -8.99
CA ALA A 50 -16.15 -2.54 -9.25
C ALA A 50 -15.98 -4.06 -9.15
N PHE A 51 -16.57 -4.69 -8.13
CA PHE A 51 -16.52 -6.14 -7.97
C PHE A 51 -17.16 -6.90 -9.14
N LEU A 52 -18.25 -6.37 -9.68
CA LEU A 52 -19.06 -7.06 -10.68
C LEU A 52 -18.62 -6.74 -12.12
N GLU A 53 -18.04 -5.57 -12.36
CA GLU A 53 -17.81 -5.03 -13.70
C GLU A 53 -16.35 -5.08 -14.15
N THR A 54 -15.38 -4.87 -13.26
CA THR A 54 -13.95 -4.68 -13.66
C THR A 54 -13.13 -5.97 -13.71
N GLY A 55 -13.71 -7.12 -13.33
CA GLY A 55 -12.95 -8.36 -13.19
C GLY A 55 -11.92 -8.36 -12.05
N ILE A 56 -11.96 -7.35 -11.17
CA ILE A 56 -11.10 -7.20 -10.00
C ILE A 56 -11.01 -8.47 -9.16
N ALA A 57 -12.08 -9.27 -9.09
CA ALA A 57 -12.13 -10.53 -8.36
C ALA A 57 -10.91 -11.43 -8.64
N ARG A 58 -10.49 -11.52 -9.91
CA ARG A 58 -9.35 -12.37 -10.32
C ARG A 58 -8.00 -11.80 -9.88
N GLN A 59 -7.91 -10.49 -9.76
CA GLN A 59 -6.69 -9.76 -9.41
C GLN A 59 -6.61 -9.45 -7.90
N LEU A 60 -7.70 -9.68 -7.17
CA LEU A 60 -7.89 -9.25 -5.79
C LEU A 60 -6.80 -9.76 -4.86
N SER A 61 -6.41 -11.03 -4.99
CA SER A 61 -5.32 -11.62 -4.19
C SER A 61 -3.96 -10.96 -4.47
N ALA A 62 -3.68 -10.64 -5.74
CA ALA A 62 -2.43 -9.98 -6.13
C ALA A 62 -2.40 -8.53 -5.64
N VAL A 63 -3.50 -7.79 -5.80
CA VAL A 63 -3.63 -6.42 -5.31
C VAL A 63 -3.55 -6.38 -3.79
N ALA A 64 -4.28 -7.25 -3.10
CA ALA A 64 -4.25 -7.33 -1.64
C ALA A 64 -2.90 -7.77 -1.07
N SER A 65 -1.98 -8.33 -1.87
CA SER A 65 -0.61 -8.61 -1.39
C SER A 65 0.25 -7.35 -1.28
N ARG A 66 -0.13 -6.28 -1.96
CA ARG A 66 0.63 -5.00 -2.04
C ARG A 66 -0.13 -3.83 -1.43
N HIS A 67 -1.45 -3.87 -1.49
CA HIS A 67 -2.37 -2.80 -1.10
C HIS A 67 -3.29 -3.28 0.01
N MET A 68 -3.83 -2.33 0.77
CA MET A 68 -4.92 -2.60 1.69
C MET A 68 -6.23 -2.44 0.95
N VAL A 69 -7.01 -3.52 0.82
CA VAL A 69 -8.33 -3.52 0.18
C VAL A 69 -9.40 -3.61 1.27
N ILE A 70 -10.19 -2.56 1.37
CA ILE A 70 -11.32 -2.45 2.29
C ILE A 70 -12.61 -2.68 1.52
N VAL A 71 -13.38 -3.65 2.00
CA VAL A 71 -14.75 -3.89 1.55
C VAL A 71 -15.72 -3.23 2.54
N PRO A 72 -16.43 -2.16 2.15
CA PRO A 72 -17.46 -1.55 2.97
C PRO A 72 -18.52 -2.56 3.39
N THR A 73 -19.06 -2.42 4.60
CA THR A 73 -20.08 -3.34 5.13
C THR A 73 -21.32 -3.39 4.23
N LYS A 74 -21.71 -2.25 3.64
CA LYS A 74 -22.86 -2.17 2.74
C LYS A 74 -22.63 -2.93 1.43
N VAL A 75 -21.43 -2.87 0.87
CA VAL A 75 -21.03 -3.63 -0.32
C VAL A 75 -21.07 -5.12 -0.03
N PHE A 76 -20.55 -5.55 1.11
CA PHE A 76 -20.60 -6.95 1.52
C PHE A 76 -22.04 -7.47 1.66
N ILE A 77 -22.93 -6.70 2.31
CA ILE A 77 -24.36 -7.04 2.44
C ILE A 77 -25.03 -7.13 1.06
N GLU A 78 -24.74 -6.20 0.17
CA GLU A 78 -25.28 -6.19 -1.18
C GLU A 78 -24.81 -7.40 -1.99
N LEU A 79 -23.52 -7.73 -1.95
CA LEU A 79 -22.99 -8.94 -2.58
C LEU A 79 -23.66 -10.21 -2.04
N GLN A 80 -23.92 -10.28 -0.73
CA GLN A 80 -24.68 -11.41 -0.14
C GLN A 80 -26.09 -11.52 -0.70
N ARG A 81 -26.78 -10.38 -0.85
CA ARG A 81 -28.12 -10.31 -1.46
C ARG A 81 -28.08 -10.80 -2.91
N LEU A 82 -27.16 -10.27 -3.72
CA LEU A 82 -26.98 -10.63 -5.13
C LEU A 82 -26.62 -12.12 -5.31
N SER A 83 -25.80 -12.68 -4.42
CA SER A 83 -25.43 -14.10 -4.46
C SER A 83 -26.60 -15.01 -4.08
N LYS A 84 -27.33 -14.71 -3.00
CA LYS A 84 -28.37 -15.59 -2.43
C LYS A 84 -29.73 -15.46 -3.09
N GLU A 85 -30.15 -14.23 -3.38
CA GLU A 85 -31.50 -13.94 -3.88
C GLU A 85 -31.54 -13.92 -5.41
N GLU A 86 -30.50 -13.36 -6.04
CA GLU A 86 -30.45 -13.21 -7.50
C GLU A 86 -29.60 -14.28 -8.19
N GLY A 87 -28.88 -15.13 -7.42
CA GLY A 87 -28.06 -16.21 -7.96
C GLY A 87 -26.87 -15.74 -8.78
N GLN A 88 -26.40 -14.51 -8.56
CA GLN A 88 -25.35 -13.91 -9.39
C GLN A 88 -23.99 -14.57 -9.13
N LYS A 89 -23.49 -15.32 -10.13
CA LYS A 89 -22.24 -16.09 -10.02
C LYS A 89 -21.03 -15.25 -9.62
N LYS A 90 -20.87 -14.07 -10.22
CA LYS A 90 -19.78 -13.13 -9.89
C LYS A 90 -19.79 -12.70 -8.42
N ALA A 91 -20.97 -12.40 -7.87
CA ALA A 91 -21.10 -12.03 -6.46
C ALA A 91 -20.71 -13.21 -5.54
N THR A 92 -21.11 -14.43 -5.89
CA THR A 92 -20.71 -15.64 -5.17
C THR A 92 -19.20 -15.85 -5.17
N GLU A 93 -18.54 -15.72 -6.33
CA GLU A 93 -17.08 -15.83 -6.45
C GLU A 93 -16.36 -14.78 -5.60
N VAL A 94 -16.79 -13.52 -5.67
CA VAL A 94 -16.22 -12.43 -4.87
C VAL A 94 -16.37 -12.70 -3.37
N LEU A 95 -17.55 -13.13 -2.92
CA LEU A 95 -17.77 -13.46 -1.51
C LEU A 95 -16.86 -14.59 -1.02
N GLN A 96 -16.66 -15.64 -1.83
CA GLN A 96 -15.77 -16.74 -1.49
C GLN A 96 -14.32 -16.25 -1.31
N ILE A 97 -13.84 -15.36 -2.18
CA ILE A 97 -12.52 -14.75 -2.06
C ILE A 97 -12.42 -13.90 -0.79
N ILE A 98 -13.40 -13.02 -0.55
CA ILE A 98 -13.45 -12.17 0.65
C ILE A 98 -13.35 -13.02 1.93
N GLN A 99 -14.19 -14.05 2.03
CA GLN A 99 -14.24 -14.94 3.19
C GLN A 99 -12.94 -15.74 3.38
N SER A 100 -12.35 -16.23 2.28
CA SER A 100 -11.09 -16.99 2.33
C SER A 100 -9.93 -16.12 2.84
N MET A 101 -9.82 -14.89 2.34
CA MET A 101 -8.76 -13.97 2.76
C MET A 101 -8.95 -13.47 4.20
N GLU A 102 -10.19 -13.22 4.61
CA GLU A 102 -10.49 -12.84 5.99
C GLU A 102 -10.17 -13.97 6.98
N ALA A 103 -10.49 -15.23 6.63
CA ALA A 103 -10.15 -16.40 7.45
C ALA A 103 -8.62 -16.58 7.60
N LEU A 104 -7.87 -16.43 6.51
CA LEU A 104 -6.39 -16.49 6.54
C LEU A 104 -5.80 -15.41 7.44
N ARG A 105 -6.33 -14.18 7.37
CA ARG A 105 -5.90 -13.07 8.20
C ARG A 105 -6.20 -13.30 9.68
N ASN A 106 -7.40 -13.80 10.00
CA ASN A 106 -7.77 -14.08 11.38
C ASN A 106 -6.90 -15.18 11.98
N ALA A 107 -6.62 -16.26 11.24
CA ALA A 107 -5.69 -17.31 11.66
C ALA A 107 -4.25 -16.80 11.87
N GLY A 108 -3.82 -15.80 11.08
CA GLY A 108 -2.53 -15.12 11.27
C GLY A 108 -2.47 -14.25 12.53
N ASN A 109 -3.57 -13.56 12.87
CA ASN A 109 -3.66 -12.70 14.04
C ASN A 109 -3.72 -13.50 15.35
N GLU A 110 -4.41 -14.64 15.38
CA GLU A 110 -4.45 -15.52 16.55
C GLU A 110 -3.06 -16.05 16.94
N ARG A 111 -2.17 -16.22 15.95
CA ARG A 111 -0.78 -16.66 16.18
C ARG A 111 0.14 -15.56 16.70
N LYS A 112 -0.20 -14.28 16.53
CA LYS A 112 0.66 -13.14 16.91
C LYS A 112 0.47 -12.64 18.34
N GLY A 113 -0.43 -13.25 19.12
CA GLY A 113 -0.69 -12.85 20.51
C GLY A 113 -1.45 -11.53 20.57
N GLY A 114 -2.62 -11.54 21.21
CA GLY A 114 -3.50 -10.37 21.33
C GLY A 114 -2.84 -9.22 22.08
N GLY A 115 -2.14 -8.35 21.37
CA GLY A 115 -1.70 -7.04 21.82
C GLY A 115 -2.65 -5.99 21.30
N GLY A 116 -3.47 -5.43 22.20
CA GLY A 116 -4.40 -4.36 21.88
C GLY A 116 -3.70 -3.14 21.29
N GLY A 117 -4.18 -2.70 20.14
CA GLY A 117 -3.78 -1.47 19.50
C GLY A 117 -4.96 -0.96 18.68
N ASP A 118 -5.63 0.07 19.17
CA ASP A 118 -6.65 0.85 18.45
C ASP A 118 -6.04 1.65 17.26
N CYS A 119 -4.77 1.41 16.91
CA CYS A 119 -4.16 1.87 15.67
C CYS A 119 -4.33 0.79 14.60
N ALA A 120 -5.07 1.13 13.55
CA ALA A 120 -5.21 0.30 12.37
C ALA A 120 -3.83 0.07 11.74
N ASP A 121 -3.18 -1.06 12.04
CA ASP A 121 -2.00 -1.51 11.30
C ASP A 121 -2.38 -1.56 9.82
N PHE A 122 -1.76 -0.66 9.06
CA PHE A 122 -1.86 -0.60 7.61
C PHE A 122 -1.02 -1.75 7.03
N ALA A 123 -1.55 -2.96 7.16
CA ALA A 123 -0.99 -4.15 6.54
C ALA A 123 -1.69 -4.38 5.20
N PRO A 124 -0.94 -4.64 4.11
CA PRO A 124 -1.52 -5.14 2.88
C PRO A 124 -2.42 -6.35 3.16
N GLY A 125 -3.56 -6.38 2.49
CA GLY A 125 -4.51 -7.46 2.64
C GLY A 125 -5.91 -7.02 2.26
N LEU A 126 -6.80 -8.01 2.18
CA LEU A 126 -8.22 -7.76 2.03
C LEU A 126 -8.93 -7.92 3.38
N ARG A 127 -9.83 -6.99 3.70
CA ARG A 127 -10.69 -7.13 4.87
C ARG A 127 -12.01 -6.38 4.74
N LEU A 128 -12.98 -6.81 5.54
CA LEU A 128 -14.19 -6.06 5.78
C LEU A 128 -13.91 -4.80 6.61
N GLN A 129 -14.71 -3.77 6.33
CA GLN A 129 -14.84 -2.57 7.15
C GLN A 129 -15.30 -2.95 8.57
N ARG A 130 -14.63 -2.41 9.59
CA ARG A 130 -15.01 -2.56 11.01
C ARG A 130 -16.07 -1.53 11.39
N ALA A 131 -16.87 -1.82 12.42
CA ALA A 131 -17.98 -0.98 12.84
C ALA A 131 -17.63 0.48 13.19
N LYS A 132 -16.40 0.75 13.64
CA LYS A 132 -15.90 2.10 13.97
C LYS A 132 -15.34 2.86 12.77
N GLU A 133 -15.11 2.21 11.63
CA GLU A 133 -14.39 2.77 10.47
C GLU A 133 -15.34 3.50 9.53
N ARG A 134 -15.97 4.56 10.03
CA ARG A 134 -16.99 5.32 9.30
C ARG A 134 -16.87 6.81 9.59
N ASP A 135 -17.06 7.62 8.57
CA ASP A 135 -17.01 9.06 8.71
C ASP A 135 -18.35 9.62 9.15
N THR A 136 -18.41 10.13 10.39
CA THR A 136 -19.67 10.64 10.95
C THR A 136 -20.15 11.93 10.28
N TYR A 137 -19.27 12.71 9.64
CA TYR A 137 -19.67 13.92 8.93
C TYR A 137 -20.43 13.56 7.66
N VAL A 138 -19.90 12.62 6.86
CA VAL A 138 -20.58 12.12 5.66
C VAL A 138 -21.91 11.45 6.04
N LEU A 139 -21.91 10.63 7.10
CA LEU A 139 -23.12 9.92 7.53
C LEU A 139 -24.23 10.82 8.06
N ARG A 140 -23.94 12.04 8.54
CA ARG A 140 -24.99 13.00 8.95
C ARG A 140 -25.86 13.44 7.77
N ALA A 141 -25.30 13.46 6.57
CA ALA A 141 -26.00 13.82 5.34
C ALA A 141 -26.46 12.60 4.53
N ALA A 142 -26.15 11.37 4.96
CA ALA A 142 -26.38 10.17 4.19
C ALA A 142 -27.87 9.92 3.89
N ARG A 143 -28.16 9.70 2.61
CA ARG A 143 -29.49 9.39 2.07
C ARG A 143 -29.51 8.06 1.31
N ASN A 144 -28.36 7.58 0.84
CA ASN A 144 -28.29 6.38 0.01
C ASN A 144 -27.11 5.44 0.36
N PHE A 145 -27.02 4.33 -0.36
CA PHE A 145 -25.96 3.34 -0.18
C PHE A 145 -24.57 3.90 -0.52
N ASP A 146 -24.46 4.72 -1.56
CA ASP A 146 -23.22 5.40 -1.96
C ASP A 146 -22.63 6.21 -0.81
N ASP A 147 -23.46 6.91 -0.03
CA ASP A 147 -23.00 7.75 1.07
C ASP A 147 -22.36 6.92 2.20
N HIS A 148 -22.77 5.66 2.36
CA HIS A 148 -22.13 4.72 3.29
C HIS A 148 -20.77 4.24 2.78
N ILE A 149 -20.64 4.01 1.47
CA ILE A 149 -19.37 3.66 0.80
C ILE A 149 -18.40 4.84 0.90
N LEU A 150 -18.89 6.05 0.59
CA LEU A 150 -18.15 7.29 0.68
C LEU A 150 -17.71 7.58 2.13
N SER A 151 -18.58 7.35 3.11
CA SER A 151 -18.23 7.44 4.53
C SER A 151 -17.07 6.52 4.91
N CYS A 152 -17.00 5.31 4.32
CA CYS A 152 -15.89 4.41 4.54
C CYS A 152 -14.60 4.99 3.94
N ALA A 153 -14.63 5.44 2.68
CA ALA A 153 -13.46 6.03 2.02
C ALA A 153 -12.95 7.29 2.73
N CYS A 154 -13.85 8.19 3.12
CA CYS A 154 -13.50 9.41 3.84
C CYS A 154 -12.89 9.12 5.22
N TYR A 155 -13.36 8.08 5.92
CA TYR A 155 -12.77 7.67 7.19
C TYR A 155 -11.28 7.36 7.02
N PHE A 156 -10.94 6.50 6.05
CA PHE A 156 -9.55 6.14 5.81
C PHE A 156 -8.73 7.34 5.31
N ALA A 157 -9.28 8.16 4.42
CA ALA A 157 -8.58 9.34 3.90
C ALA A 157 -8.18 10.31 5.01
N ARG A 158 -9.02 10.45 6.05
CA ARG A 158 -8.75 11.35 7.19
C ARG A 158 -7.85 10.74 8.26
N HIS A 159 -7.87 9.42 8.43
CA HIS A 159 -7.14 8.74 9.50
C HIS A 159 -5.84 8.06 9.04
N GLN A 160 -5.56 8.00 7.74
CA GLN A 160 -4.34 7.42 7.17
C GLN A 160 -3.52 8.48 6.41
N ALA A 161 -2.96 9.43 7.16
CA ALA A 161 -2.22 10.57 6.58
C ALA A 161 -1.00 10.18 5.73
N GLN A 162 -0.47 8.97 5.88
CA GLN A 162 0.72 8.48 5.16
C GLN A 162 0.38 7.55 3.99
N THR A 163 -0.91 7.29 3.75
CA THR A 163 -1.36 6.34 2.74
C THR A 163 -2.33 7.03 1.80
N GLN A 164 -2.10 6.88 0.50
CA GLN A 164 -3.08 7.30 -0.49
C GLN A 164 -4.31 6.40 -0.41
N VAL A 165 -5.48 7.02 -0.22
CA VAL A 165 -6.77 6.33 -0.20
C VAL A 165 -7.49 6.64 -1.51
N SER A 166 -7.86 5.59 -2.25
CA SER A 166 -8.63 5.71 -3.48
C SER A 166 -9.91 4.88 -3.40
N LEU A 167 -10.98 5.42 -3.96
CA LEU A 167 -12.23 4.70 -4.18
C LEU A 167 -12.17 4.00 -5.54
N LEU A 168 -12.29 2.68 -5.56
CA LEU A 168 -12.40 1.90 -6.78
C LEU A 168 -13.88 1.71 -7.12
N THR A 169 -14.34 2.37 -8.18
CA THR A 169 -15.75 2.41 -8.60
C THR A 169 -15.89 2.64 -10.10
N CYS A 170 -16.90 2.02 -10.71
CA CYS A 170 -17.33 2.31 -12.08
C CYS A 170 -18.47 3.33 -12.13
N ASP A 171 -19.07 3.68 -10.99
CA ASP A 171 -20.17 4.63 -10.89
C ASP A 171 -19.66 6.08 -10.92
N GLU A 172 -20.05 6.81 -11.97
CA GLU A 172 -19.65 8.20 -12.17
C GLU A 172 -20.23 9.16 -11.12
N LEU A 173 -21.45 8.89 -10.62
CA LEU A 173 -22.06 9.71 -9.58
C LEU A 173 -21.34 9.52 -8.25
N LEU A 174 -21.02 8.28 -7.89
CA LEU A 174 -20.23 8.00 -6.69
C LEU A 174 -18.80 8.55 -6.82
N ALA A 175 -18.17 8.46 -7.99
CA ALA A 175 -16.86 9.07 -8.24
C ALA A 175 -16.89 10.61 -8.08
N LEU A 176 -17.93 11.29 -8.58
CA LEU A 176 -18.11 12.73 -8.39
C LEU A 176 -18.31 13.10 -6.91
N LYS A 177 -19.09 12.32 -6.16
CA LYS A 177 -19.23 12.51 -4.71
C LYS A 177 -17.90 12.33 -3.98
N ALA A 178 -17.12 11.31 -4.35
CA ALA A 178 -15.79 11.07 -3.78
C ALA A 178 -14.84 12.24 -4.02
N TYR A 179 -14.82 12.76 -5.26
CA TYR A 179 -14.03 13.94 -5.61
C TYR A 179 -14.39 15.16 -4.76
N ALA A 180 -15.69 15.42 -4.52
CA ALA A 180 -16.15 16.52 -3.68
C ALA A 180 -15.67 16.41 -2.22
N GLU A 181 -15.44 15.20 -1.71
CA GLU A 181 -14.89 14.94 -0.38
C GLU A 181 -13.35 14.82 -0.37
N GLY A 182 -12.68 15.05 -1.50
CA GLY A 182 -11.23 14.97 -1.64
C GLY A 182 -10.67 13.55 -1.70
N VAL A 183 -11.52 12.56 -2.02
CA VAL A 183 -11.11 11.16 -2.22
C VAL A 183 -10.98 10.87 -3.72
N PRO A 184 -9.78 10.53 -4.23
CA PRO A 184 -9.61 10.16 -5.63
C PRO A 184 -10.38 8.88 -5.95
N ALA A 185 -11.01 8.84 -7.12
CA ALA A 185 -11.68 7.66 -7.64
C ALA A 185 -10.91 7.07 -8.83
N ILE A 186 -10.71 5.76 -8.84
CA ILE A 186 -10.11 5.00 -9.94
C ILE A 186 -11.16 4.03 -10.51
N LYS A 187 -11.13 3.81 -11.83
CA LYS A 187 -12.10 2.93 -12.51
C LYS A 187 -11.57 1.50 -12.63
N SER A 188 -10.26 1.34 -12.67
CA SER A 188 -9.60 0.05 -12.82
C SER A 188 -8.36 -0.04 -11.94
N LEU A 189 -7.87 -1.27 -11.76
CA LEU A 189 -6.59 -1.51 -11.09
C LEU A 189 -5.38 -1.13 -11.95
N GLU A 190 -5.57 -0.82 -13.24
CA GLU A 190 -4.51 -0.35 -14.12
C GLU A 190 -4.18 1.14 -13.88
N ASP A 191 -5.08 1.86 -13.20
CA ASP A 191 -4.95 3.28 -12.85
C ASP A 191 -4.20 3.49 -11.51
N LEU A 192 -3.57 2.44 -10.96
CA LEU A 192 -2.88 2.41 -9.66
C LEU A 192 -1.41 2.79 -9.70
#